data_AF-A0A024G0G0-F1
#
_entry.id   AF-A0A024G0G0-F1
#
_cell.length_a   1.000
_cell.length_b   1.000
_cell.length_c   1.000
_cell.angle_alpha   90.00
_cell.angle_beta   90.00
_cell.angle_gamma   90.00
#
_symmetry.space_group_name_H-M   'P 1'
#
loop_
_entity.id
_entity.type
_entity.pdbx_description
1 polymer ?
#
loop_
_entity_poly.entity_id
_entity_poly.type
_entity_poly.pdbx_seq_one_letter_code
_entity_poly.pdbx_strand_id
1 'polypeptide(L)'
;MIENLPGTPPLVHRKTVQETDTTEAKVAALVAIQRVSRRYLMSKPHKSESHPAGRPVLLGVVNAENVFFWCDFTVLTHVYCDIRVLRKPFGPNMFEYTTENCIDIRAPKWDRKCFVPMLSSKCDIVVTLIGITAVRKRLFLGQSIFKLHSGWESQPSLQAPIGKWVFPTRESLIGCDRHVRGSITLQLLPVFTNSFVFVSPFRMYHRPL
;
A
#
# COMPACT_ATOMS: atom_id res chain seq x y z
N MET A 1 -91.68 11.20 -17.63
CA MET A 1 -90.99 9.94 -17.26
C MET A 1 -89.52 10.13 -17.56
N ILE A 2 -88.71 10.02 -16.51
CA ILE A 2 -87.24 9.85 -16.47
C ILE A 2 -86.40 11.08 -16.81
N GLU A 3 -85.56 11.41 -15.83
CA GLU A 3 -84.79 12.62 -15.58
C GLU A 3 -83.45 12.66 -16.33
N ASN A 4 -82.94 13.87 -16.56
CA ASN A 4 -81.53 14.14 -16.84
C ASN A 4 -80.66 13.76 -15.63
N LEU A 5 -79.40 13.32 -15.84
CA LEU A 5 -78.16 13.82 -15.19
C LEU A 5 -76.90 13.00 -15.60
N PRO A 6 -75.67 13.49 -15.32
CA PRO A 6 -74.62 13.71 -16.31
C PRO A 6 -73.32 12.93 -16.01
N GLY A 7 -72.31 13.10 -16.87
CA GLY A 7 -70.91 12.89 -16.46
C GLY A 7 -70.22 11.71 -17.13
N THR A 8 -69.66 11.95 -18.31
CA THR A 8 -68.42 11.28 -18.71
C THR A 8 -67.26 12.26 -18.50
N PRO A 9 -66.45 12.13 -17.44
CA PRO A 9 -65.12 12.71 -17.46
C PRO A 9 -64.24 11.93 -18.45
N PRO A 10 -63.26 12.59 -19.08
CA PRO A 10 -62.40 11.93 -20.07
C PRO A 10 -61.52 10.88 -19.40
N LEU A 11 -61.13 9.85 -20.16
CA LEU A 11 -60.11 8.87 -19.80
C LEU A 11 -58.79 9.59 -19.50
N VAL A 12 -58.56 9.94 -18.23
CA VAL A 12 -57.25 10.38 -17.75
C VAL A 12 -56.32 9.17 -17.79
N HIS A 13 -55.29 9.27 -18.63
CA HIS A 13 -54.21 8.29 -18.79
C HIS A 13 -53.51 8.06 -17.44
N ARG A 14 -53.95 7.03 -16.71
CA ARG A 14 -53.43 6.65 -15.39
C ARG A 14 -52.19 5.77 -15.53
N LYS A 15 -51.08 6.29 -16.08
CA LYS A 15 -49.84 5.49 -16.23
C LYS A 15 -48.49 6.20 -15.99
N THR A 16 -48.44 7.39 -15.41
CA THR A 16 -47.16 8.13 -15.28
C THR A 16 -46.86 8.70 -13.90
N VAL A 17 -47.39 8.12 -12.82
CA VAL A 17 -47.07 8.57 -11.43
C VAL A 17 -46.43 7.47 -10.57
N GLN A 18 -46.46 6.20 -10.98
CA GLN A 18 -46.00 5.10 -10.12
C GLN A 18 -44.56 4.63 -10.37
N GLU A 19 -43.92 4.97 -11.49
CA GLU A 19 -42.57 4.47 -11.79
C GLU A 19 -41.46 5.33 -11.16
N THR A 20 -41.61 6.67 -11.13
CA THR A 20 -40.61 7.61 -10.61
C THR A 20 -40.37 7.44 -9.11
N ASP A 21 -41.44 7.29 -8.32
CA ASP A 21 -41.36 7.08 -6.86
C ASP A 21 -40.62 5.78 -6.52
N THR A 22 -40.76 4.74 -7.34
CA THR A 22 -40.07 3.47 -7.07
C THR A 22 -38.57 3.55 -7.36
N THR A 23 -38.15 4.33 -8.36
CA THR A 23 -36.73 4.56 -8.64
C THR A 23 -36.05 5.42 -7.58
N GLU A 24 -36.69 6.51 -7.14
CA GLU A 24 -36.13 7.36 -6.09
C GLU A 24 -36.07 6.63 -4.74
N ALA A 25 -37.11 5.87 -4.39
CA ALA A 25 -37.10 5.02 -3.21
C ALA A 25 -36.00 3.94 -3.27
N LYS A 26 -35.76 3.34 -4.44
CA LYS A 26 -34.66 2.38 -4.64
C LYS A 26 -33.29 3.04 -4.50
N VAL A 27 -33.10 4.24 -5.03
CA VAL A 27 -31.84 5.00 -4.91
C VAL A 27 -31.61 5.40 -3.45
N ALA A 28 -32.64 5.89 -2.75
CA ALA A 28 -32.55 6.22 -1.34
C ALA A 28 -32.24 4.98 -0.47
N ALA A 29 -32.86 3.83 -0.76
CA ALA A 29 -32.57 2.57 -0.10
C ALA A 29 -31.13 2.10 -0.38
N LEU A 30 -30.64 2.22 -1.62
CA LEU A 30 -29.25 1.92 -1.97
C LEU A 30 -28.26 2.82 -1.22
N VAL A 31 -28.54 4.12 -1.11
CA VAL A 31 -27.71 5.06 -0.35
C VAL A 31 -27.73 4.72 1.15
N ALA A 32 -28.89 4.37 1.70
CA ALA A 32 -29.02 3.94 3.09
C ALA A 32 -28.26 2.64 3.35
N ILE A 33 -28.41 1.63 2.48
CA ILE A 33 -27.66 0.37 2.55
C ILE A 33 -26.17 0.64 2.42
N GLN A 34 -25.73 1.47 1.47
CA GLN A 34 -24.31 1.83 1.33
C GLN A 34 -23.77 2.51 2.59
N ARG A 35 -24.52 3.43 3.20
CA ARG A 35 -24.13 4.11 4.44
C ARG A 35 -24.05 3.14 5.61
N VAL A 36 -25.04 2.26 5.76
CA VAL A 36 -25.08 1.24 6.82
C VAL A 36 -23.96 0.21 6.63
N SER A 37 -23.77 -0.30 5.41
CA SER A 37 -22.69 -1.21 5.06
C SER A 37 -21.32 -0.58 5.28
N ARG A 38 -21.10 0.68 4.86
CA ARG A 38 -19.86 1.42 5.14
C ARG A 38 -19.64 1.58 6.64
N ARG A 39 -20.68 1.97 7.40
CA ARG A 39 -20.58 2.05 8.87
C ARG A 39 -20.25 0.70 9.48
N TYR A 40 -20.91 -0.38 9.06
CA TYR A 40 -20.71 -1.73 9.58
C TYR A 40 -19.33 -2.30 9.26
N LEU A 41 -18.84 -2.09 8.04
CA LEU A 41 -17.49 -2.47 7.60
C LEU A 41 -16.41 -1.68 8.34
N MET A 42 -16.68 -0.44 8.75
CA MET A 42 -15.75 0.43 9.48
C MET A 42 -15.88 0.32 11.01
N SER A 43 -17.03 -0.14 11.54
CA SER A 43 -17.34 -0.18 12.97
C SER A 43 -17.01 -1.51 13.63
N LYS A 44 -16.80 -2.58 12.86
CA LYS A 44 -16.23 -3.82 13.38
C LYS A 44 -14.71 -3.74 13.29
N PRO A 45 -13.99 -3.46 14.38
CA PRO A 45 -12.60 -3.88 14.43
C PRO A 45 -12.65 -5.40 14.35
N HIS A 46 -12.38 -5.98 13.17
CA HIS A 46 -12.04 -7.39 13.05
C HIS A 46 -10.70 -7.58 13.78
N LYS A 47 -10.78 -7.63 15.11
CA LYS A 47 -9.88 -8.38 15.95
C LYS A 47 -10.04 -9.82 15.49
N SER A 48 -8.98 -10.44 15.01
CA SER A 48 -8.97 -11.82 14.54
C SER A 48 -9.73 -12.04 13.21
N GLU A 49 -9.10 -11.67 12.11
CA GLU A 49 -8.78 -12.61 11.01
C GLU A 49 -8.06 -11.83 9.91
N SER A 50 -7.08 -12.48 9.29
CA SER A 50 -6.21 -11.95 8.26
C SER A 50 -7.00 -11.38 7.07
N HIS A 51 -7.39 -10.10 7.11
CA HIS A 51 -7.97 -9.46 5.95
C HIS A 51 -6.91 -9.45 4.83
N PRO A 52 -7.22 -9.96 3.62
CA PRO A 52 -6.26 -9.99 2.52
C PRO A 52 -5.94 -8.57 2.01
N ALA A 53 -6.81 -7.61 2.30
CA ALA A 53 -6.65 -6.21 1.95
C ALA A 53 -5.51 -5.59 2.76
N GLY A 54 -4.59 -4.92 2.09
CA GLY A 54 -3.53 -4.16 2.76
C GLY A 54 -4.07 -2.90 3.44
N ARG A 55 -3.21 -2.26 4.23
CA ARG A 55 -3.52 -1.03 4.97
C ARG A 55 -2.48 0.04 4.65
N PRO A 56 -2.88 1.32 4.52
CA PRO A 56 -1.91 2.38 4.31
C PRO A 56 -1.00 2.52 5.53
N VAL A 57 0.30 2.68 5.29
CA VAL A 57 1.32 2.79 6.34
C VAL A 57 2.22 4.00 6.12
N LEU A 58 2.79 4.51 7.20
CA LEU A 58 4.04 5.25 7.16
C LEU A 58 5.19 4.23 7.28
N LEU A 59 5.90 4.05 6.18
CA LEU A 59 7.05 3.17 6.05
C LEU A 59 8.33 3.99 6.20
N GLY A 60 9.25 3.56 7.06
CA GLY A 60 10.57 4.19 7.18
C GLY A 60 11.65 3.15 7.47
N VAL A 61 12.85 3.38 6.96
CA VAL A 61 14.04 2.67 7.44
C VAL A 61 14.58 3.46 8.61
N VAL A 62 14.74 2.85 9.78
CA VAL A 62 15.18 3.56 10.99
C VAL A 62 16.70 3.65 11.03
N ASN A 63 17.35 2.51 10.88
CA ASN A 63 18.80 2.41 10.92
C ASN A 63 19.30 1.14 10.20
N ALA A 64 20.60 1.11 9.94
CA ALA A 64 21.32 -0.13 9.75
C ALA A 64 22.30 -0.34 10.91
N GLU A 65 22.27 -1.52 11.52
CA GLU A 65 23.03 -1.88 12.70
C GLU A 65 24.11 -2.91 12.36
N ASN A 66 25.20 -2.86 13.13
CA ASN A 66 26.33 -3.79 13.00
C ASN A 66 26.86 -3.87 11.55
N VAL A 67 26.90 -2.72 10.87
CA VAL A 67 27.31 -2.60 9.47
C VAL A 67 28.82 -2.82 9.39
N PHE A 68 29.20 -4.03 9.01
CA PHE A 68 30.59 -4.42 8.83
C PHE A 68 30.90 -4.65 7.35
N PHE A 69 31.91 -3.95 6.87
CA PHE A 69 32.39 -3.98 5.50
C PHE A 69 33.52 -5.00 5.35
N TRP A 70 33.39 -5.93 4.40
CA TRP A 70 34.35 -6.99 4.17
C TRP A 70 35.56 -6.54 3.33
N CYS A 71 35.48 -5.36 2.74
CA CYS A 71 36.54 -4.75 1.95
C CYS A 71 36.78 -3.31 2.44
N ASP A 72 37.95 -2.75 2.13
CA ASP A 72 38.26 -1.35 2.42
C ASP A 72 37.40 -0.42 1.55
N PHE A 73 36.23 -0.08 2.08
CA PHE A 73 35.33 0.92 1.52
C PHE A 73 35.62 2.31 2.09
N THR A 74 36.89 2.63 2.33
CA THR A 74 37.38 3.97 2.71
C THR A 74 37.00 5.06 1.69
N VAL A 75 36.49 4.66 0.53
CA VAL A 75 36.03 5.53 -0.56
C VAL A 75 34.54 5.92 -0.43
N LEU A 76 33.77 5.27 0.44
CA LEU A 76 32.36 5.63 0.65
C LEU A 76 32.27 7.00 1.33
N THR A 77 31.46 7.87 0.76
CA THR A 77 31.12 9.18 1.33
C THR A 77 29.76 9.15 2.00
N HIS A 78 28.76 8.54 1.35
CA HIS A 78 27.39 8.50 1.82
C HIS A 78 26.77 7.12 1.63
N VAL A 79 25.72 6.82 2.39
CA VAL A 79 24.85 5.65 2.18
C VAL A 79 23.38 6.07 2.17
N TYR A 80 22.58 5.40 1.36
CA TYR A 80 21.13 5.54 1.36
C TYR A 80 20.48 4.19 1.09
N CYS A 81 19.16 4.12 1.27
CA CYS A 81 18.38 2.94 0.99
C CYS A 81 17.45 3.19 -0.20
N ASP A 82 17.36 2.20 -1.09
CA ASP A 82 16.26 2.04 -2.05
C ASP A 82 15.23 1.05 -1.49
N ILE A 83 13.98 1.47 -1.34
CA ILE A 83 12.91 0.70 -0.73
C ILE A 83 11.87 0.38 -1.78
N ARG A 84 11.57 -0.90 -1.93
CA ARG A 84 10.56 -1.41 -2.88
C ARG A 84 9.59 -2.34 -2.21
N VAL A 85 8.31 -2.13 -2.50
CA VAL A 85 7.22 -2.94 -1.96
C VAL A 85 6.66 -3.81 -3.07
N LEU A 86 6.83 -5.13 -2.93
CA LEU A 86 6.50 -6.12 -3.93
C LEU A 86 5.26 -6.91 -3.51
N ARG A 87 4.29 -7.05 -4.41
CA ARG A 87 3.13 -7.90 -4.17
C ARG A 87 3.55 -9.37 -4.19
N LYS A 88 3.16 -10.17 -3.20
CA LYS A 88 3.34 -11.64 -3.28
C LYS A 88 2.40 -12.29 -4.30
N PRO A 89 2.77 -13.42 -4.92
CA PRO A 89 4.04 -14.15 -4.76
C PRO A 89 5.21 -13.59 -5.59
N PHE A 90 4.96 -12.98 -6.76
CA PHE A 90 5.96 -12.34 -7.63
C PHE A 90 5.32 -11.22 -8.46
N GLY A 91 4.47 -10.42 -7.82
CA GLY A 91 3.73 -9.36 -8.48
C GLY A 91 4.59 -8.13 -8.79
N PRO A 92 4.03 -7.18 -9.56
CA PRO A 92 4.72 -5.97 -9.94
C PRO A 92 5.10 -5.13 -8.70
N ASN A 93 6.09 -4.25 -8.89
CA ASN A 93 6.44 -3.23 -7.91
C ASN A 93 5.20 -2.38 -7.61
N MET A 94 4.75 -2.37 -6.35
CA MET A 94 3.59 -1.59 -5.91
C MET A 94 4.00 -0.17 -5.56
N PHE A 95 5.19 0.00 -4.96
CA PHE A 95 5.66 1.29 -4.46
C PHE A 95 7.17 1.29 -4.30
N GLU A 96 7.81 2.40 -4.65
CA GLU A 96 9.26 2.58 -4.59
C GLU A 96 9.59 3.99 -4.11
N TYR A 97 10.58 4.10 -3.23
CA TYR A 97 11.18 5.38 -2.85
C TYR A 97 12.59 5.17 -2.28
N THR A 98 13.37 6.24 -2.26
CA THR A 98 14.71 6.26 -1.67
C THR A 98 14.74 7.13 -0.42
N THR A 99 15.58 6.77 0.55
CA THR A 99 15.87 7.64 1.69
C THR A 99 16.80 8.78 1.30
N GLU A 100 16.96 9.73 2.22
CA GLU A 100 18.04 10.70 2.20
C GLU A 100 19.43 10.03 2.31
N ASN A 101 20.45 10.76 1.84
CA ASN A 101 21.84 10.37 2.00
C ASN A 101 22.27 10.53 3.46
N CYS A 102 22.89 9.51 4.02
CA CYS A 102 23.47 9.51 5.35
C CYS A 102 25.00 9.52 5.25
N ILE A 103 25.66 10.39 6.03
CA ILE A 103 27.12 10.51 6.06
C ILE A 103 27.74 9.51 7.04
N ASP A 104 27.01 9.11 8.09
CA ASP A 104 27.48 8.08 9.02
C ASP A 104 27.30 6.68 8.40
N ILE A 105 28.37 6.17 7.79
CA ILE A 105 28.36 4.90 7.05
C ILE A 105 28.32 3.68 7.98
N ARG A 106 28.83 3.80 9.22
CA ARG A 106 28.95 2.65 10.15
C ARG A 106 27.70 2.43 10.98
N ALA A 107 26.96 3.51 11.26
CA ALA A 107 25.69 3.45 11.97
C ALA A 107 24.65 4.37 11.32
N PRO A 108 24.32 4.15 10.04
CA PRO A 108 23.44 5.05 9.31
C PRO A 108 22.03 5.03 9.91
N LYS A 109 21.44 6.21 9.99
CA LYS A 109 20.08 6.45 10.48
C LYS A 109 19.32 7.33 9.50
N TRP A 110 18.03 7.07 9.38
CA TRP A 110 17.12 7.83 8.55
C TRP A 110 15.83 8.08 9.32
N ASP A 111 15.33 9.31 9.24
CA ASP A 111 14.15 9.73 10.01
C ASP A 111 12.89 9.76 9.15
N ARG A 112 13.07 9.91 7.83
CA ARG A 112 11.98 10.10 6.90
C ARG A 112 11.12 8.84 6.79
N LYS A 113 9.81 9.04 6.95
CA LYS A 113 8.79 8.04 6.64
C LYS A 113 8.02 8.45 5.41
N CYS A 114 7.65 7.48 4.59
CA CYS A 114 6.86 7.67 3.38
C CYS A 114 5.51 6.99 3.53
N PHE A 115 4.46 7.67 3.07
CA PHE A 115 3.13 7.07 2.97
C PHE A 115 3.13 6.02 1.87
N VAL A 116 2.79 4.79 2.22
CA VAL A 116 2.71 3.65 1.30
C VAL A 116 1.30 3.08 1.34
N PRO A 117 0.56 3.12 0.22
CA PRO A 117 -0.76 2.51 0.13
C PRO A 117 -0.61 1.00 -0.05
N MET A 118 -0.37 0.25 1.03
CA MET A 118 -0.22 -1.20 0.94
C MET A 118 -1.51 -1.80 0.41
N LEU A 119 -1.44 -2.41 -0.78
CA LEU A 119 -2.62 -2.99 -1.44
C LEU A 119 -2.91 -4.41 -0.94
N SER A 120 -1.95 -5.04 -0.25
CA SER A 120 -2.03 -6.40 0.29
C SER A 120 -1.47 -6.44 1.71
N SER A 121 -2.07 -7.23 2.59
CA SER A 121 -1.52 -7.52 3.92
C SER A 121 -0.35 -8.53 3.87
N LYS A 122 -0.13 -9.14 2.70
CA LYS A 122 0.98 -10.05 2.41
C LYS A 122 1.79 -9.48 1.25
N CYS A 123 2.99 -9.01 1.54
CA CYS A 123 3.91 -8.47 0.54
C CYS A 123 5.35 -8.67 1.03
N ASP A 124 6.31 -8.42 0.15
CA ASP A 124 7.71 -8.35 0.53
C ASP A 124 8.17 -6.91 0.40
N ILE A 125 8.83 -6.39 1.44
CA ILE A 125 9.51 -5.10 1.38
C ILE A 125 10.99 -5.39 1.21
N VAL A 126 11.55 -4.95 0.09
CA VAL A 126 12.96 -5.09 -0.22
C VAL A 126 13.63 -3.76 0.05
N VAL A 127 14.63 -3.76 0.93
CA VAL A 127 15.46 -2.60 1.21
C VAL A 127 16.86 -2.90 0.67
N THR A 128 17.30 -2.12 -0.31
CA THR A 128 18.66 -2.22 -0.86
C THR A 128 19.51 -1.11 -0.26
N LEU A 129 20.58 -1.50 0.44
CA LEU A 129 21.56 -0.55 0.96
C LEU A 129 22.56 -0.20 -0.15
N ILE A 130 22.71 1.09 -0.42
CA ILE A 130 23.53 1.60 -1.52
C ILE A 130 24.55 2.58 -0.95
N GLY A 131 25.81 2.39 -1.32
CA GLY A 131 26.90 3.29 -1.00
C GLY A 131 27.21 4.23 -2.15
N ILE A 132 27.54 5.48 -1.84
CA ILE A 132 28.04 6.47 -2.80
C ILE A 132 29.51 6.68 -2.50
N THR A 133 30.34 6.61 -3.54
CA THR A 133 31.77 6.90 -3.46
C THR A 133 32.08 8.38 -3.64
N ALA A 134 33.30 8.80 -3.31
CA ALA A 134 33.79 10.16 -3.58
C ALA A 134 33.66 10.58 -5.07
N VAL A 135 33.81 9.62 -5.99
CA VAL A 135 33.63 9.83 -7.45
C VAL A 135 32.17 9.66 -7.90
N ARG A 136 31.21 9.70 -6.96
CA ARG A 136 29.75 9.58 -7.19
C ARG A 136 29.29 8.28 -7.85
N LYS A 137 30.15 7.24 -7.86
CA LYS A 137 29.73 5.89 -8.25
C LYS A 137 28.88 5.28 -7.15
N ARG A 138 27.84 4.54 -7.55
CA ARG A 138 26.90 3.84 -6.66
C ARG A 138 27.29 2.37 -6.55
N LEU A 139 27.42 1.91 -5.32
CA LEU A 139 27.86 0.55 -4.97
C LEU A 139 26.74 -0.18 -4.27
N PHE A 140 26.52 -1.43 -4.67
CA PHE A 140 25.63 -2.32 -3.94
C PHE A 140 26.32 -2.80 -2.66
N LEU A 141 25.70 -2.54 -1.52
CA LEU A 141 26.21 -2.98 -0.22
C LEU A 141 25.48 -4.23 0.29
N GLY A 142 24.19 -4.37 -0.03
CA GLY A 142 23.41 -5.56 0.26
C GLY A 142 21.90 -5.33 0.22
N GLN A 143 21.13 -6.39 0.41
CA GLN A 143 19.66 -6.34 0.47
C GLN A 143 19.11 -6.98 1.73
N SER A 144 18.16 -6.31 2.36
CA SER A 144 17.32 -6.87 3.42
C SER A 144 15.90 -7.09 2.89
N ILE A 145 15.35 -8.28 3.13
CA ILE A 145 14.01 -8.66 2.66
C ILE A 145 13.11 -8.87 3.88
N PHE A 146 12.09 -8.03 4.00
CA PHE A 146 11.09 -8.10 5.05
C PHE A 146 9.85 -8.78 4.48
N LYS A 147 9.66 -10.04 4.86
CA LYS A 147 8.49 -10.81 4.46
C LYS A 147 7.31 -10.47 5.36
N LEU A 148 6.40 -9.63 4.86
CA LEU A 148 5.19 -9.32 5.61
C LEU A 148 4.19 -10.47 5.48
N HIS A 149 3.66 -10.83 6.63
CA HIS A 149 2.58 -11.78 6.82
C HIS A 149 1.44 -11.08 7.57
N SER A 150 0.25 -11.67 7.55
CA SER A 150 -0.90 -11.13 8.27
C SER A 150 -0.58 -10.97 9.76
N GLY A 151 -0.93 -9.83 10.35
CA GLY A 151 -0.62 -9.52 11.76
C GLY A 151 0.66 -8.70 11.95
N TRP A 152 1.36 -8.31 10.88
CA TRP A 152 2.52 -7.39 10.95
C TRP A 152 2.16 -6.08 11.66
N GLU A 153 0.88 -5.70 11.71
CA GLU A 153 0.38 -4.51 12.39
C GLU A 153 0.67 -4.49 13.90
N SER A 154 0.83 -5.67 14.52
CA SER A 154 1.23 -5.78 15.93
C SER A 154 2.74 -5.61 16.16
N GLN A 155 3.54 -5.63 15.09
CA GLN A 155 4.99 -5.51 15.11
C GLN A 155 5.41 -4.26 14.34
N PRO A 156 5.37 -3.08 14.98
CA PRO A 156 5.64 -1.81 14.31
C PRO A 156 7.09 -1.66 13.87
N SER A 157 8.00 -2.49 14.39
CA SER A 157 9.40 -2.53 14.02
C SER A 157 9.78 -3.95 13.63
N LEU A 158 10.43 -4.09 12.49
CA LEU A 158 10.92 -5.35 11.95
C LEU A 158 12.41 -5.21 11.70
N GLN A 159 13.16 -6.28 11.93
CA GLN A 159 14.59 -6.32 11.65
C GLN A 159 14.90 -7.47 10.70
N ALA A 160 15.74 -7.22 9.70
CA ALA A 160 16.16 -8.24 8.76
C ALA A 160 17.66 -8.11 8.41
N PRO A 161 18.38 -9.23 8.29
CA PRO A 161 19.80 -9.21 8.00
C PRO A 161 20.09 -8.71 6.57
N ILE A 162 21.20 -8.01 6.42
CA ILE A 162 21.73 -7.59 5.12
C ILE A 162 22.32 -8.82 4.43
N GLY A 163 21.71 -9.19 3.31
CA GLY A 163 22.04 -10.35 2.49
C GLY A 163 22.55 -10.00 1.10
N LYS A 164 22.66 -11.04 0.28
CA LYS A 164 23.08 -10.96 -1.13
C LYS A 164 22.01 -10.33 -2.02
N TRP A 165 22.40 -9.97 -3.24
CA TRP A 165 21.48 -9.52 -4.27
C TRP A 165 20.45 -10.62 -4.61
N VAL A 166 19.17 -10.31 -4.43
CA VAL A 166 18.06 -11.21 -4.78
C VAL A 166 17.11 -10.55 -5.77
N PHE A 167 16.82 -9.25 -5.58
CA PHE A 167 15.90 -8.51 -6.43
C PHE A 167 16.64 -7.45 -7.26
N PRO A 168 16.41 -7.36 -8.58
CA PRO A 168 17.09 -6.38 -9.43
C PRO A 168 16.75 -4.96 -8.98
N THR A 169 17.72 -4.06 -8.87
CA THR A 169 17.45 -2.63 -8.66
C THR A 169 17.17 -1.92 -9.98
N ARG A 170 16.46 -0.80 -9.93
CA ARG A 170 16.25 0.04 -11.12
C ARG A 170 17.55 0.74 -11.54
N GLU A 171 18.36 1.11 -10.56
CA GLU A 171 19.64 1.76 -10.80
C GLU A 171 20.71 0.74 -11.16
N SER A 172 21.62 1.12 -12.06
CA SER A 172 22.84 0.35 -12.32
C SER A 172 23.79 0.55 -11.15
N LEU A 173 24.01 -0.52 -10.39
CA LEU A 173 24.88 -0.54 -9.23
C LEU A 173 26.15 -1.33 -9.54
N ILE A 174 27.28 -0.85 -9.01
CA ILE A 174 28.56 -1.54 -9.14
C ILE A 174 28.68 -2.58 -8.02
N GLY A 175 29.15 -3.78 -8.40
CA GLY A 175 29.28 -4.94 -7.52
C GLY A 175 27.93 -5.63 -7.31
N CYS A 176 27.88 -6.95 -7.45
CA CYS A 176 26.68 -7.75 -7.14
C CYS A 176 26.88 -8.68 -5.94
N ASP A 177 28.11 -8.75 -5.44
CA ASP A 177 28.48 -9.60 -4.32
C ASP A 177 28.15 -8.95 -2.97
N ARG A 178 28.06 -9.79 -1.93
CA ARG A 178 27.78 -9.32 -0.57
C ARG A 178 29.03 -8.66 0.00
N HIS A 179 29.02 -7.33 0.06
CA HIS A 179 30.12 -6.55 0.63
C HIS A 179 29.94 -6.24 2.12
N VAL A 180 28.73 -6.42 2.65
CA VAL A 180 28.37 -5.95 4.00
C VAL A 180 27.64 -7.02 4.82
N ARG A 181 27.95 -7.06 6.11
CA ARG A 181 27.17 -7.72 7.17
C ARG A 181 26.50 -6.68 8.04
N GLY A 182 25.40 -7.04 8.67
CA GLY A 182 24.60 -6.17 9.53
C GLY A 182 23.12 -6.48 9.39
N SER A 183 22.29 -5.62 9.96
CA SER A 183 20.83 -5.70 9.88
C SER A 183 20.24 -4.33 9.57
N ILE A 184 19.09 -4.32 8.91
CA ILE A 184 18.30 -3.11 8.69
C ILE A 184 17.07 -3.21 9.59
N THR A 185 16.73 -2.11 10.26
CA THR A 185 15.49 -1.97 11.02
C THR A 185 14.50 -1.14 10.23
N LEU A 186 13.32 -1.71 10.01
CA LEU A 186 12.21 -1.12 9.29
C LEU A 186 11.10 -0.78 10.27
N GLN A 187 10.51 0.40 10.14
CA GLN A 187 9.35 0.82 10.90
C GLN A 187 8.11 0.93 10.01
N LEU A 188 7.02 0.33 10.47
CA LEU A 188 5.72 0.29 9.83
C LEU A 188 4.68 0.82 10.81
N LEU A 189 4.16 2.02 10.54
CA LEU A 189 3.11 2.63 11.35
C LEU A 189 1.81 2.67 10.55
N PRO A 190 0.77 1.91 10.91
CA PRO A 190 -0.55 2.04 10.29
C PRO A 190 -1.05 3.48 10.42
N VAL A 191 -1.42 4.11 9.31
CA VAL A 191 -1.93 5.50 9.32
C VAL A 191 -3.29 5.57 10.00
N PHE A 192 -4.09 4.52 9.84
CA PHE A 192 -5.42 4.41 10.40
C PHE A 192 -5.61 3.02 11.00
N THR A 193 -6.21 2.96 12.18
CA THR A 193 -6.50 1.71 12.89
C THR A 193 -7.57 0.86 12.20
N ASN A 194 -8.48 1.47 11.43
CA ASN A 194 -9.63 0.79 10.81
C ASN A 194 -9.73 0.94 9.27
N SER A 195 -8.69 1.44 8.60
CA SER A 195 -8.74 1.64 7.13
C SER A 195 -8.04 0.51 6.38
N PHE A 196 -8.72 0.01 5.35
CA PHE A 196 -8.18 -0.96 4.40
C PHE A 196 -8.12 -0.35 3.00
N VAL A 197 -7.12 -0.70 2.22
CA VAL A 197 -7.07 -0.35 0.80
C VAL A 197 -7.88 -1.38 0.02
N PHE A 198 -9.04 -0.95 -0.49
CA PHE A 198 -9.89 -1.79 -1.32
C PHE A 198 -9.51 -1.63 -2.79
N VAL A 199 -8.95 -2.68 -3.39
CA VAL A 199 -8.76 -2.75 -4.84
C VAL A 199 -10.00 -3.41 -5.44
N SER A 200 -10.97 -2.60 -5.86
CA SER A 200 -12.11 -3.12 -6.62
C SER A 200 -11.67 -3.44 -8.06
N PRO A 201 -12.03 -4.59 -8.64
CA PRO A 201 -11.95 -4.77 -10.08
C PRO A 201 -12.95 -3.80 -10.74
N PHE A 202 -12.48 -2.67 -11.27
CA PHE A 202 -13.30 -1.84 -12.13
C PHE A 202 -13.49 -2.56 -13.47
N ARG A 203 -14.69 -3.13 -13.68
CA ARG A 203 -15.13 -3.51 -15.02
C ARG A 203 -15.63 -2.23 -15.71
N MET A 204 -14.87 -1.72 -16.67
CA MET A 204 -15.43 -0.75 -17.62
C MET A 204 -16.45 -1.51 -18.48
N TYR A 205 -17.73 -1.24 -18.27
CA TYR A 205 -18.74 -1.62 -19.25
C TYR A 205 -18.57 -0.70 -20.44
N HIS A 206 -17.99 -1.23 -21.53
CA HIS A 206 -18.14 -0.60 -22.84
C HIS A 206 -19.64 -0.57 -23.14
N ARG A 207 -20.22 0.64 -23.19
CA ARG A 207 -21.50 0.81 -23.88
C ARG A 207 -21.22 0.62 -25.37
N PRO A 208 -21.94 -0.28 -26.07
CA PRO A 208 -22.00 -0.22 -27.51
C PRO A 208 -22.63 1.13 -27.89
N LEU A 209 -22.05 1.78 -28.90
CA LEU A 209 -22.60 2.97 -29.56
C LEU A 209 -23.88 2.62 -30.31
#